data_AF-X1VAT7-F1
#
_entry.id   AF-X1VAT7-F1
#
_cell.length_a   1.000
_cell.length_b   1.000
_cell.length_c   1.000
_cell.angle_alpha   90.00
_cell.angle_beta   90.00
_cell.angle_gamma   90.00
#
_symmetry.space_group_name_H-M   'P 1'
#
loop_
_entity.id
_entity.type
_entity.pdbx_description
1 polymer ?
#
loop_
_entity_poly.entity_id
_entity_poly.type
_entity_poly.pdbx_seq_one_letter_code
_entity_poly.pdbx_strand_id
1 'polypeptide(L)'
;RTDEGYVINGTKQFITNGGEADIYTVIVLTDRARGARGASAFLVEKDTPGFSFGRKEKKMGIRTSATRELVFEDCLVPAENIIGRDGMGFIMTIKLFDYTRPGIAAQAVGVAQGALEAAIDYARKRIQFGHPIISFQAVQHMLANMAIDVEAARALVYAVARTVDSGAKNFSKESAMAKVFASDVAMRVTTDAVQIFGGVGYMRDYPVEKMMRDAKIMQIYEGTNQVLRNVIALELRKKK
;
A
#
# COMPACT_ATOMS: atom_id res chain seq x y z
N ARG A 1 -1.54 -9.37 -31.63
CA ARG A 1 -0.66 -10.56 -31.79
C ARG A 1 -0.04 -10.45 -33.16
N THR A 2 1.24 -10.77 -33.25
CA THR A 2 2.03 -10.88 -34.49
C THR A 2 2.73 -12.23 -34.47
N ASP A 3 3.39 -12.59 -35.57
CA ASP A 3 4.18 -13.83 -35.62
C ASP A 3 5.40 -13.79 -34.67
N GLU A 4 5.86 -12.59 -34.33
CA GLU A 4 6.99 -12.34 -33.43
C GLU A 4 6.56 -12.18 -31.95
N GLY A 5 5.25 -12.07 -31.66
CA GLY A 5 4.74 -11.97 -30.28
C GLY A 5 3.54 -11.04 -30.12
N TYR A 6 3.65 -10.09 -29.19
CA TYR A 6 2.57 -9.21 -28.76
C TYR A 6 2.96 -7.74 -28.90
N VAL A 7 2.23 -7.01 -29.74
CA VAL A 7 2.30 -5.54 -29.77
C VAL A 7 1.35 -4.98 -28.70
N ILE A 8 1.90 -4.30 -27.71
CA ILE A 8 1.18 -3.69 -26.60
C ILE A 8 1.02 -2.19 -26.86
N ASN A 9 -0.23 -1.73 -26.73
CA ASN A 9 -0.59 -0.32 -26.84
C ASN A 9 -1.45 0.12 -25.65
N GLY A 10 -1.15 1.29 -25.09
CA GLY A 10 -1.93 1.94 -24.04
C GLY A 10 -1.06 2.50 -22.91
N THR A 11 -1.70 2.87 -21.81
CA THR A 11 -1.02 3.45 -20.65
C THR A 11 -1.39 2.74 -19.35
N LYS A 12 -0.49 2.81 -18.36
CA LYS A 12 -0.74 2.37 -16.98
C LYS A 12 -0.39 3.49 -16.02
N GLN A 13 -1.28 3.79 -15.10
CA GLN A 13 -1.11 4.90 -14.16
C GLN A 13 -0.71 4.43 -12.77
N PHE A 14 -0.07 5.33 -12.03
CA PHE A 14 0.32 5.15 -10.62
C PHE A 14 1.27 3.98 -10.37
N ILE A 15 2.21 3.73 -11.28
CA ILE A 15 3.14 2.62 -11.12
C ILE A 15 4.30 3.03 -10.22
N THR A 16 4.31 2.44 -9.02
CA THR A 16 5.44 2.50 -8.10
C THR A 16 6.71 1.96 -8.77
N ASN A 17 7.82 2.68 -8.62
CA ASN A 17 9.10 2.42 -9.28
C ASN A 17 9.07 2.54 -10.83
N GLY A 18 8.03 3.15 -11.40
CA GLY A 18 8.03 3.52 -12.82
C GLY A 18 9.22 4.41 -13.18
N GLY A 19 9.93 4.06 -14.26
CA GLY A 19 11.18 4.69 -14.70
C GLY A 19 12.44 4.27 -13.94
N GLU A 20 12.29 3.72 -12.73
CA GLU A 20 13.42 3.27 -11.91
C GLU A 20 13.67 1.76 -12.06
N ALA A 21 12.60 0.95 -12.11
CA ALA A 21 12.71 -0.50 -12.25
C ALA A 21 13.21 -0.94 -13.64
N ASP A 22 13.93 -2.07 -13.67
CA ASP A 22 14.42 -2.69 -14.90
C ASP A 22 13.42 -3.68 -15.51
N ILE A 23 12.52 -4.23 -14.70
CA ILE A 23 11.56 -5.24 -15.10
C ILE A 23 10.15 -4.86 -14.62
N TYR A 24 9.18 -4.99 -15.51
CA TYR A 24 7.78 -4.68 -15.26
C TYR A 24 6.89 -5.89 -15.53
N THR A 25 6.03 -6.23 -14.56
CA THR A 25 4.91 -7.16 -14.79
C THR A 25 3.68 -6.37 -15.20
N VAL A 26 3.26 -6.50 -16.45
CA VAL A 26 2.17 -5.71 -17.05
C VAL A 26 0.98 -6.59 -17.36
N ILE A 27 -0.19 -6.21 -16.85
CA ILE A 27 -1.46 -6.87 -17.18
C ILE A 27 -2.10 -6.17 -18.37
N VAL A 28 -2.34 -6.90 -19.46
CA VAL A 28 -2.94 -6.38 -20.70
C VAL A 28 -4.11 -7.25 -21.13
N LEU A 29 -5.10 -6.66 -21.80
CA LEU A 29 -6.18 -7.40 -22.40
C LEU A 29 -5.69 -7.97 -23.75
N THR A 30 -5.47 -9.28 -23.80
CA THR A 30 -5.18 -10.01 -25.04
C THR A 30 -6.46 -10.38 -25.79
N ASP A 31 -7.59 -10.48 -25.07
CA ASP A 31 -8.93 -10.64 -25.63
C ASP A 31 -9.92 -9.73 -24.90
N ARG A 32 -10.33 -8.65 -25.56
CA ARG A 32 -11.25 -7.67 -24.98
C ARG A 32 -12.67 -8.21 -24.78
N ALA A 33 -13.12 -9.14 -25.62
CA ALA A 33 -14.49 -9.68 -25.57
C ALA A 33 -14.74 -10.51 -24.31
N ARG A 34 -13.68 -11.06 -23.71
CA ARG A 34 -13.74 -11.88 -22.48
C ARG A 34 -13.59 -11.08 -21.18
N GLY A 35 -13.50 -9.75 -21.27
CA GLY A 35 -13.34 -8.88 -20.10
C GLY A 35 -12.15 -9.30 -19.23
N ALA A 36 -12.35 -9.40 -17.91
CA ALA A 36 -11.30 -9.78 -16.97
C ALA A 36 -10.66 -11.15 -17.27
N ARG A 37 -11.38 -12.10 -17.92
CA ARG A 37 -10.85 -13.42 -18.29
C ARG A 37 -10.00 -13.40 -19.56
N GLY A 38 -9.96 -12.28 -20.28
CA GLY A 38 -9.09 -12.06 -21.42
C GLY A 38 -7.84 -11.23 -21.07
N ALA A 39 -7.54 -11.06 -19.78
CA ALA A 39 -6.35 -10.36 -19.33
C ALA A 39 -5.18 -11.33 -19.13
N SER A 40 -4.02 -11.00 -19.67
CA SER A 40 -2.78 -11.76 -19.56
C SER A 40 -1.68 -10.92 -18.91
N ALA A 41 -0.72 -11.59 -18.28
CA ALA A 41 0.42 -10.95 -17.64
C ALA A 41 1.66 -11.11 -18.54
N PHE A 42 2.45 -10.05 -18.69
CA PHE A 42 3.68 -10.05 -19.47
C PHE A 42 4.82 -9.46 -18.65
N LEU A 43 6.02 -9.99 -18.87
CA LEU A 43 7.27 -9.39 -18.45
C LEU A 43 7.71 -8.40 -19.54
N VAL A 44 7.92 -7.14 -19.17
CA VAL A 44 8.43 -6.09 -20.06
C VAL A 44 9.68 -5.52 -19.45
N GLU A 45 10.79 -5.57 -20.18
CA GLU A 45 12.06 -5.00 -19.74
C GLU A 45 12.08 -3.50 -20.03
N LYS A 46 12.74 -2.75 -19.16
CA LYS A 46 13.09 -1.35 -19.42
C LYS A 46 13.85 -1.28 -20.75
N ASP A 47 13.60 -0.20 -21.51
CA ASP A 47 14.20 0.05 -22.83
C ASP A 47 13.67 -0.84 -23.98
N THR A 48 12.66 -1.68 -23.73
CA THR A 48 11.92 -2.33 -24.83
C THR A 48 11.39 -1.25 -25.80
N PRO A 49 11.66 -1.31 -27.12
CA PRO A 49 11.18 -0.30 -28.06
C PRO A 49 9.66 -0.10 -27.96
N GLY A 50 9.22 1.16 -27.94
CA GLY A 50 7.81 1.51 -27.73
C GLY A 50 7.37 1.54 -26.27
N PHE A 51 8.22 1.20 -25.30
CA PHE A 51 7.93 1.33 -23.87
C PHE A 51 8.67 2.53 -23.28
N SER A 52 7.90 3.51 -22.78
CA SER A 52 8.42 4.75 -22.20
C SER A 52 7.67 5.14 -20.92
N PHE A 53 8.10 6.24 -20.29
CA PHE A 53 7.61 6.67 -18.99
C PHE A 53 7.12 8.11 -19.02
N GLY A 54 5.97 8.35 -18.37
CA GLY A 54 5.48 9.69 -18.12
C GLY A 54 6.28 10.45 -17.06
N ARG A 55 5.77 11.63 -16.70
CA ARG A 55 6.36 12.45 -15.63
C ARG A 55 6.24 11.76 -14.26
N LYS A 56 7.15 12.10 -13.34
CA LYS A 56 7.05 11.69 -11.93
C LYS A 56 5.92 12.44 -11.23
N GLU A 57 5.05 11.69 -10.56
CA GLU A 57 3.89 12.23 -9.86
C GLU A 57 4.27 13.09 -8.64
N LYS A 58 3.58 14.22 -8.49
CA LYS A 58 3.72 15.13 -7.35
C LYS A 58 2.75 14.72 -6.22
N LYS A 59 3.18 13.78 -5.39
CA LYS A 59 2.37 13.17 -4.32
C LYS A 59 2.39 13.96 -3.00
N MET A 60 1.33 13.77 -2.20
CA MET A 60 1.22 14.24 -0.81
C MET A 60 2.31 13.62 0.07
N GLY A 61 2.40 12.29 0.09
CA GLY A 61 3.34 11.50 0.89
C GLY A 61 4.13 10.51 0.04
N ILE A 62 4.90 9.66 0.71
CA ILE A 62 5.79 8.62 0.16
C ILE A 62 6.64 9.14 -1.01
N ARG A 63 7.13 10.39 -0.86
CA ARG A 63 7.79 11.16 -1.92
C ARG A 63 9.14 10.58 -2.35
N THR A 64 9.76 9.77 -1.49
CA THR A 64 10.99 9.01 -1.78
C THR A 64 10.74 7.87 -2.76
N SER A 65 9.49 7.41 -2.90
CA SER A 65 9.09 6.43 -3.91
C SER A 65 8.76 7.11 -5.23
N ALA A 66 9.35 6.66 -6.34
CA ALA A 66 8.97 7.09 -7.67
C ALA A 66 7.60 6.52 -8.05
N THR A 67 6.77 7.35 -8.66
CA THR A 67 5.47 6.93 -9.21
C THR A 67 5.32 7.62 -10.55
N ARG A 68 5.12 6.84 -11.61
CA ARG A 68 4.99 7.34 -12.98
C ARG A 68 3.87 6.62 -13.72
N GLU A 69 3.47 7.22 -14.81
CA GLU A 69 2.76 6.53 -15.88
C GLU A 69 3.75 5.66 -16.68
N LEU A 70 3.29 4.51 -17.13
CA LEU A 70 3.92 3.69 -18.17
C LEU A 70 3.17 3.92 -19.48
N VAL A 71 3.91 4.13 -20.57
CA VAL A 71 3.35 4.38 -21.90
C VAL A 71 3.87 3.31 -22.85
N PHE A 72 2.95 2.66 -23.56
CA PHE A 72 3.24 1.62 -24.54
C PHE A 72 2.69 2.07 -25.89
N GLU A 73 3.58 2.30 -26.85
CA GLU A 73 3.31 2.73 -28.22
C GLU A 73 3.96 1.72 -29.17
N ASP A 74 3.15 0.84 -29.74
CA ASP A 74 3.59 -0.28 -30.58
C ASP A 74 4.74 -1.10 -29.95
N CYS A 75 4.67 -1.28 -28.62
CA CYS A 75 5.67 -1.99 -27.85
C CYS A 75 5.63 -3.49 -28.16
N LEU A 76 6.60 -4.00 -28.91
CA LEU A 76 6.72 -5.43 -29.23
C LEU A 76 7.32 -6.21 -28.06
N VAL A 77 6.56 -7.17 -27.54
CA VAL A 77 6.97 -8.07 -26.45
C VAL A 77 6.98 -9.51 -26.97
N PRO A 78 8.09 -10.27 -26.79
CA PRO A 78 8.18 -11.65 -27.24
C PRO A 78 7.10 -12.55 -26.62
N ALA A 79 6.73 -13.63 -27.32
CA ALA A 79 5.66 -14.53 -26.86
C ALA A 79 6.04 -15.26 -25.55
N GLU A 80 7.33 -15.57 -25.38
CA GLU A 80 7.92 -16.23 -24.21
C GLU A 80 7.87 -15.36 -22.94
N ASN A 81 7.72 -14.04 -23.07
CA ASN A 81 7.60 -13.13 -21.94
C ASN A 81 6.22 -13.19 -21.27
N ILE A 82 5.29 -14.01 -21.76
CA ILE A 82 4.02 -14.25 -21.08
C ILE A 82 4.25 -14.94 -19.74
N ILE A 83 3.68 -14.38 -18.68
CA ILE A 83 3.73 -14.95 -17.33
C ILE A 83 2.48 -15.81 -17.13
N GLY A 84 2.69 -17.12 -17.03
CA GLY A 84 1.60 -18.09 -16.89
C GLY A 84 0.92 -18.38 -18.23
N ARG A 85 -0.42 -18.52 -18.20
CA ARG A 85 -1.22 -18.81 -19.40
C ARG A 85 -2.02 -17.58 -19.83
N ASP A 86 -2.33 -17.52 -21.12
CA ASP A 86 -3.24 -16.51 -21.66
C ASP A 86 -4.59 -16.49 -20.91
N GLY A 87 -5.07 -15.29 -20.58
CA GLY A 87 -6.29 -15.06 -19.79
C GLY A 87 -6.13 -15.22 -18.27
N MET A 88 -4.96 -15.60 -17.76
CA MET A 88 -4.73 -15.80 -16.32
C MET A 88 -4.26 -14.55 -15.56
N GLY A 89 -3.94 -13.46 -16.26
CA GLY A 89 -3.33 -12.27 -15.66
C GLY A 89 -4.17 -11.65 -14.56
N PHE A 90 -5.50 -11.58 -14.74
CA PHE A 90 -6.40 -11.02 -13.72
C PHE A 90 -6.42 -11.88 -12.44
N ILE A 91 -6.63 -13.19 -12.55
CA ILE A 91 -6.71 -14.07 -11.37
C ILE A 91 -5.37 -14.16 -10.63
N MET A 92 -4.26 -14.14 -11.36
CA MET A 92 -2.92 -14.08 -10.77
C MET A 92 -2.73 -12.79 -9.98
N THR A 93 -3.16 -11.65 -10.53
CA THR A 93 -3.08 -10.34 -9.86
C THR A 93 -3.90 -10.31 -8.57
N ILE A 94 -5.14 -10.82 -8.60
CA ILE A 94 -5.99 -10.86 -7.40
C ILE A 94 -5.36 -11.73 -6.31
N LYS A 95 -4.81 -12.89 -6.67
CA LYS A 95 -4.10 -13.75 -5.71
C LYS A 95 -2.83 -13.10 -5.18
N LEU A 96 -2.06 -12.43 -6.04
CA LEU A 96 -0.87 -11.70 -5.64
C LEU A 96 -1.20 -10.64 -4.59
N PHE A 97 -2.30 -9.90 -4.76
CA PHE A 97 -2.70 -8.89 -3.79
C PHE A 97 -3.01 -9.45 -2.40
N ASP A 98 -3.47 -10.69 -2.29
CA ASP A 98 -3.65 -11.30 -0.98
C ASP A 98 -2.32 -11.47 -0.23
N TYR A 99 -1.21 -11.70 -0.95
CA TYR A 99 0.14 -11.78 -0.37
C TYR A 99 0.79 -10.41 -0.12
N THR A 100 0.49 -9.38 -0.91
CA THR A 100 1.15 -8.06 -0.76
C THR A 100 0.50 -7.18 0.31
N ARG A 101 -0.81 -7.28 0.50
CA ARG A 101 -1.57 -6.48 1.48
C ARG A 101 -1.07 -6.60 2.93
N PRO A 102 -0.65 -7.77 3.45
CA PRO A 102 -0.01 -7.87 4.76
C PRO A 102 1.29 -7.06 4.84
N GLY A 103 2.04 -6.95 3.73
CA GLY A 103 3.21 -6.08 3.64
C GLY A 103 2.86 -4.59 3.78
N ILE A 104 1.77 -4.14 3.14
CA ILE A 104 1.24 -2.79 3.34
C ILE A 104 0.79 -2.56 4.78
N ALA A 105 0.15 -3.56 5.38
CA ALA A 105 -0.27 -3.51 6.77
C ALA A 105 0.95 -3.39 7.72
N ALA A 106 2.04 -4.12 7.44
CA ALA A 106 3.29 -4.02 8.19
C ALA A 106 3.92 -2.63 8.06
N GLN A 107 3.92 -2.03 6.86
CA GLN A 107 4.37 -0.66 6.64
C GLN A 107 3.54 0.34 7.48
N ALA A 108 2.22 0.16 7.52
CA ALA A 108 1.32 1.00 8.31
C ALA A 108 1.62 0.90 9.82
N VAL A 109 1.84 -0.30 10.34
CA VAL A 109 2.29 -0.52 11.73
C VAL A 109 3.61 0.19 12.00
N GLY A 110 4.58 0.11 11.09
CA GLY A 110 5.87 0.78 11.25
C GLY A 110 5.77 2.31 11.32
N VAL A 111 4.97 2.92 10.44
CA VAL A 111 4.74 4.38 10.46
C VAL A 111 4.00 4.81 11.73
N ALA A 112 2.99 4.04 12.14
CA ALA A 112 2.24 4.32 13.36
C ALA A 112 3.12 4.22 14.61
N GLN A 113 3.94 3.16 14.71
CA GLN A 113 4.89 2.98 15.81
C GLN A 113 5.89 4.14 15.90
N GLY A 114 6.50 4.54 14.78
CA GLY A 114 7.44 5.66 14.77
C GLY A 114 6.80 6.99 15.16
N ALA A 115 5.54 7.23 14.77
CA ALA A 115 4.81 8.42 15.16
C ALA A 115 4.45 8.43 16.66
N LEU A 116 4.06 7.28 17.22
CA LEU A 116 3.84 7.12 18.66
C LEU A 116 5.12 7.37 19.46
N GLU A 117 6.24 6.78 19.06
CA GLU A 117 7.53 6.98 19.75
C GLU A 117 7.97 8.44 19.72
N ALA A 118 7.84 9.11 18.57
CA ALA A 118 8.13 10.54 18.45
C ALA A 118 7.22 11.39 19.35
N ALA A 119 5.92 11.06 19.42
CA ALA A 119 4.97 11.76 20.28
C ALA A 119 5.28 11.57 21.78
N ILE A 120 5.65 10.35 22.21
CA ILE A 120 6.06 10.06 23.59
C ILE A 120 7.31 10.87 23.95
N ASP A 121 8.34 10.84 23.08
CA ASP A 121 9.59 11.56 23.33
C ASP A 121 9.38 13.07 23.45
N TYR A 122 8.62 13.66 22.52
CA TYR A 122 8.28 15.08 22.58
C TYR A 122 7.46 15.43 23.82
N ALA A 123 6.44 14.63 24.14
CA ALA A 123 5.55 14.89 25.26
C ALA A 123 6.27 14.86 26.62
N ARG A 124 7.34 14.05 26.75
CA ARG A 124 8.20 14.02 27.94
C ARG A 124 9.05 15.28 28.10
N LYS A 125 9.48 15.89 27.00
CA LYS A 125 10.42 17.02 26.99
C LYS A 125 9.73 18.38 27.00
N ARG A 126 8.56 18.49 26.36
CA ARG A 126 7.85 19.76 26.23
C ARG A 126 7.18 20.14 27.54
N ILE A 127 7.52 21.32 28.09
CA ILE A 127 6.92 21.87 29.30
C ILE A 127 5.84 22.91 28.95
N GLN A 128 4.65 22.78 29.55
CA GLN A 128 3.61 23.81 29.59
C GLN A 128 2.98 23.84 30.98
N PHE A 129 2.49 24.99 31.42
CA PHE A 129 1.89 25.15 32.76
C PHE A 129 2.75 24.56 33.89
N GLY A 130 4.09 24.67 33.78
CA GLY A 130 5.03 24.16 34.78
C GLY A 130 5.31 22.64 34.74
N HIS A 131 4.68 21.87 33.84
CA HIS A 131 4.81 20.42 33.79
C HIS A 131 5.09 19.88 32.37
N PRO A 132 5.77 18.73 32.23
CA PRO A 132 5.83 18.00 30.97
C PRO A 132 4.43 17.70 30.45
N ILE A 133 4.16 17.93 29.17
CA ILE A 133 2.81 17.74 28.62
C ILE A 133 2.32 16.28 28.74
N ILE A 134 3.25 15.32 28.83
CA ILE A 134 2.92 13.90 29.11
C ILE A 134 2.23 13.68 30.47
N SER A 135 2.31 14.62 31.42
CA SER A 135 1.60 14.50 32.70
C SER A 135 0.13 14.92 32.62
N PHE A 136 -0.30 15.56 31.52
CA PHE A 136 -1.69 15.97 31.36
C PHE A 136 -2.54 14.78 30.93
N GLN A 137 -3.64 14.54 31.66
CA GLN A 137 -4.52 13.40 31.45
C GLN A 137 -5.00 13.26 30.00
N ALA A 138 -5.35 14.38 29.34
CA ALA A 138 -5.78 14.36 27.94
C ALA A 138 -4.69 13.81 27.00
N VAL A 139 -3.42 14.21 27.21
CA VAL A 139 -2.27 13.70 26.43
C VAL A 139 -2.01 12.23 26.75
N GLN A 140 -2.12 11.83 28.02
CA GLN A 140 -1.98 10.44 28.43
C GLN A 140 -3.01 9.53 27.76
N HIS A 141 -4.28 9.95 27.71
CA HIS A 141 -5.33 9.19 27.05
C HIS A 141 -5.08 9.05 25.54
N MET A 142 -4.62 10.11 24.87
CA MET A 142 -4.24 10.04 23.47
C MET A 142 -3.11 9.02 23.25
N LEU A 143 -2.02 9.13 24.01
CA LEU A 143 -0.88 8.21 23.91
C LEU A 143 -1.28 6.75 24.23
N ALA A 144 -2.15 6.54 25.21
CA ALA A 144 -2.67 5.21 25.56
C ALA A 144 -3.49 4.62 24.41
N ASN A 145 -4.40 5.40 23.81
CA ASN A 145 -5.20 4.96 22.67
C ASN A 145 -4.33 4.64 21.46
N MET A 146 -3.33 5.49 21.16
CA MET A 146 -2.36 5.23 20.10
C MET A 146 -1.60 3.92 20.34
N ALA A 147 -1.15 3.64 21.56
CA ALA A 147 -0.44 2.41 21.90
C ALA A 147 -1.33 1.16 21.73
N ILE A 148 -2.58 1.20 22.22
CA ILE A 148 -3.55 0.11 22.06
C ILE A 148 -3.79 -0.18 20.58
N ASP A 149 -4.02 0.87 19.78
CA ASP A 149 -4.25 0.76 18.34
C ASP A 149 -3.07 0.11 17.61
N VAL A 150 -1.84 0.55 17.93
CA VAL A 150 -0.62 0.01 17.32
C VAL A 150 -0.39 -1.45 17.71
N GLU A 151 -0.58 -1.82 18.98
CA GLU A 151 -0.40 -3.21 19.41
C GLU A 151 -1.45 -4.13 18.78
N ALA A 152 -2.71 -3.70 18.72
CA ALA A 152 -3.76 -4.45 18.06
C ALA A 152 -3.46 -4.65 16.57
N ALA A 153 -2.97 -3.61 15.89
CA ALA A 153 -2.62 -3.69 14.48
C ALA A 153 -1.42 -4.63 14.26
N ARG A 154 -0.38 -4.53 15.09
CA ARG A 154 0.78 -5.43 15.01
C ARG A 154 0.39 -6.89 15.23
N ALA A 155 -0.41 -7.16 16.25
CA ALA A 155 -0.87 -8.51 16.56
C ALA A 155 -1.65 -9.12 15.38
N LEU A 156 -2.56 -8.35 14.78
CA LEU A 156 -3.31 -8.77 13.60
C LEU A 156 -2.39 -9.04 12.41
N VAL A 157 -1.48 -8.12 12.08
CA VAL A 157 -0.54 -8.29 10.95
C VAL A 157 0.31 -9.54 11.12
N TYR A 158 0.87 -9.78 12.31
CA TYR A 158 1.69 -10.96 12.58
C TYR A 158 0.88 -12.25 12.58
N ALA A 159 -0.38 -12.24 13.02
CA ALA A 159 -1.26 -13.40 12.93
C ALA A 159 -1.55 -13.77 11.46
N VAL A 160 -1.77 -12.77 10.61
CA VAL A 160 -1.97 -12.99 9.17
C VAL A 160 -0.69 -13.49 8.51
N ALA A 161 0.47 -12.88 8.80
CA ALA A 161 1.75 -13.35 8.28
C ALA A 161 2.00 -14.83 8.63
N ARG A 162 1.78 -15.23 9.90
CA ARG A 162 1.87 -16.65 10.31
C ARG A 162 0.90 -17.57 9.55
N THR A 163 -0.28 -17.06 9.18
CA THR A 163 -1.26 -17.81 8.39
C THR A 163 -0.78 -17.99 6.94
N VAL A 164 -0.13 -16.98 6.37
CA VAL A 164 0.49 -17.08 5.05
C VAL A 164 1.64 -18.10 5.08
N ASP A 165 2.52 -17.99 6.08
CA ASP A 165 3.71 -18.84 6.23
C ASP A 165 3.36 -20.31 6.53
N SER A 166 2.17 -20.59 7.08
CA SER A 166 1.69 -21.97 7.28
C SER A 166 1.28 -22.68 5.99
N GLY A 167 1.33 -21.99 4.84
CA GLY A 167 0.91 -22.52 3.55
C GLY A 167 -0.60 -22.50 3.35
N ALA A 168 -1.34 -21.71 4.15
CA ALA A 168 -2.78 -21.55 3.96
C ALA A 168 -3.06 -21.05 2.54
N LYS A 169 -4.03 -21.68 1.86
CA LYS A 169 -4.39 -21.30 0.48
C LYS A 169 -5.45 -20.22 0.40
N ASN A 170 -6.19 -20.00 1.50
CA ASN A 170 -7.32 -19.09 1.58
C ASN A 170 -7.14 -18.18 2.80
N PHE A 171 -6.68 -16.96 2.56
CA PHE A 171 -6.47 -15.96 3.61
C PHE A 171 -6.82 -14.54 3.12
N SER A 172 -7.61 -14.42 2.04
CA SER A 172 -7.99 -13.14 1.43
C SER A 172 -8.72 -12.24 2.42
N LYS A 173 -9.57 -12.81 3.28
CA LYS A 173 -10.31 -12.09 4.32
C LYS A 173 -9.35 -11.54 5.38
N GLU A 174 -8.48 -12.38 5.91
CA GLU A 174 -7.47 -12.06 6.91
C GLU A 174 -6.51 -10.97 6.39
N SER A 175 -6.01 -11.14 5.16
CA SER A 175 -5.17 -10.18 4.45
C SER A 175 -5.84 -8.82 4.29
N ALA A 176 -7.10 -8.79 3.87
CA ALA A 176 -7.89 -7.57 3.76
C ALA A 176 -8.12 -6.90 5.13
N MET A 177 -8.45 -7.68 6.17
CA MET A 177 -8.64 -7.18 7.54
C MET A 177 -7.37 -6.50 8.06
N ALA A 178 -6.21 -7.15 7.90
CA ALA A 178 -4.94 -6.61 8.36
C ALA A 178 -4.63 -5.26 7.70
N LYS A 179 -4.76 -5.17 6.38
CA LYS A 179 -4.48 -3.92 5.64
C LYS A 179 -5.44 -2.81 6.01
N VAL A 180 -6.75 -3.09 6.05
CA VAL A 180 -7.77 -2.08 6.41
C VAL A 180 -7.51 -1.55 7.81
N PHE A 181 -7.37 -2.44 8.79
CA PHE A 181 -7.22 -2.04 10.19
C PHE A 181 -5.91 -1.28 10.43
N ALA A 182 -4.77 -1.82 9.98
CA ALA A 182 -3.48 -1.19 10.21
C ALA A 182 -3.34 0.17 9.50
N SER A 183 -3.88 0.33 8.29
CA SER A 183 -3.86 1.62 7.59
C SER A 183 -4.79 2.66 8.20
N ASP A 184 -5.96 2.26 8.71
CA ASP A 184 -6.85 3.16 9.46
C ASP A 184 -6.19 3.58 10.80
N VAL A 185 -5.52 2.65 11.50
CA VAL A 185 -4.72 2.93 12.71
C VAL A 185 -3.60 3.92 12.41
N ALA A 186 -2.80 3.69 11.36
CA ALA A 186 -1.70 4.58 11.00
C ALA A 186 -2.17 6.02 10.75
N MET A 187 -3.32 6.20 10.10
CA MET A 187 -3.87 7.53 9.89
C MET A 187 -4.32 8.20 11.20
N ARG A 188 -4.99 7.47 12.11
CA ARG A 188 -5.37 8.01 13.43
C ARG A 188 -4.15 8.41 14.25
N VAL A 189 -3.22 7.47 14.42
CA VAL A 189 -2.01 7.66 15.26
C VAL A 189 -1.15 8.80 14.75
N THR A 190 -0.93 8.90 13.44
CA THR A 190 -0.11 9.99 12.88
C THR A 190 -0.79 11.36 12.97
N THR A 191 -2.12 11.41 12.90
CA THR A 191 -2.88 12.65 13.12
C THR A 191 -2.78 13.10 14.58
N ASP A 192 -2.94 12.18 15.53
CA ASP A 192 -2.82 12.46 16.96
C ASP A 192 -1.38 12.84 17.34
N ALA A 193 -0.37 12.24 16.70
CA ALA A 193 1.02 12.62 16.90
C ALA A 193 1.27 14.08 16.50
N VAL A 194 0.74 14.54 15.36
CA VAL A 194 0.80 15.97 14.97
C VAL A 194 0.12 16.84 16.03
N GLN A 195 -1.04 16.42 16.53
CA GLN A 195 -1.78 17.16 17.56
C GLN A 195 -1.00 17.26 18.89
N ILE A 196 -0.30 16.20 19.33
CA ILE A 196 0.54 16.20 20.54
C ILE A 196 1.74 17.15 20.38
N PHE A 197 2.31 17.25 19.18
CA PHE A 197 3.37 18.22 18.90
C PHE A 197 2.83 19.67 18.89
N GLY A 198 1.54 19.87 18.60
CA GLY A 198 0.92 21.18 18.45
C GLY A 198 1.44 21.91 17.22
N GLY A 199 1.63 23.24 17.30
CA GLY A 199 2.04 24.06 16.16
C GLY A 199 3.33 23.60 15.47
N VAL A 200 4.31 23.10 16.24
CA VAL A 200 5.57 22.59 15.67
C VAL A 200 5.40 21.28 14.93
N GLY A 201 4.36 20.49 15.23
CA GLY A 201 4.03 19.25 14.52
C GLY A 201 3.55 19.49 13.10
N TYR A 202 3.18 20.74 12.77
CA TYR A 202 2.81 21.16 11.42
C TYR A 202 4.02 21.65 10.61
N MET A 203 5.17 21.87 11.26
CA MET A 203 6.41 22.32 10.61
C MET A 203 7.22 21.13 10.11
N ARG A 204 7.95 21.31 8.99
CA ARG A 204 8.77 20.26 8.38
C ARG A 204 10.07 19.97 9.11
N ASP A 205 10.41 20.75 10.12
CA ASP A 205 11.54 20.50 11.03
C ASP A 205 11.30 19.28 11.91
N TYR A 206 10.05 18.85 12.06
CA TYR A 206 9.66 17.70 12.87
C TYR A 206 9.11 16.56 12.01
N PRO A 207 9.33 15.29 12.41
CA PRO A 207 9.07 14.15 11.53
C PRO A 207 7.58 13.79 11.39
N VAL A 208 6.73 14.22 12.31
CA VAL A 208 5.33 13.76 12.42
C VAL A 208 4.46 14.20 11.25
N GLU A 209 4.70 15.39 10.67
CA GLU A 209 3.96 15.83 9.47
C GLU A 209 4.21 14.91 8.28
N LYS A 210 5.47 14.46 8.12
CA LYS A 210 5.85 13.52 7.05
C LYS A 210 5.18 12.18 7.27
N MET A 211 5.20 11.67 8.50
CA MET A 211 4.54 10.40 8.84
C MET A 211 3.04 10.45 8.54
N MET A 212 2.36 11.55 8.89
CA MET A 212 0.94 11.77 8.57
C MET A 212 0.66 11.80 7.07
N ARG A 213 1.47 12.53 6.29
CA ARG A 213 1.35 12.54 4.82
C ARG A 213 1.56 11.16 4.21
N ASP A 214 2.53 10.42 4.72
CA ASP A 214 2.88 9.08 4.22
C ASP A 214 1.82 8.03 4.59
N ALA A 215 1.18 8.12 5.76
CA ALA A 215 0.14 7.19 6.19
C ALA A 215 -1.11 7.21 5.27
N LYS A 216 -1.48 8.38 4.72
CA LYS A 216 -2.72 8.55 3.97
C LYS A 216 -2.85 7.62 2.77
N ILE A 217 -1.76 7.38 2.03
CA ILE A 217 -1.81 6.54 0.81
C ILE A 217 -2.09 5.07 1.12
N MET A 218 -1.78 4.62 2.35
CA MET A 218 -1.95 3.22 2.76
C MET A 218 -3.42 2.83 2.85
N GLN A 219 -4.34 3.78 2.93
CA GLN A 219 -5.79 3.53 2.87
C GLN A 219 -6.32 3.44 1.42
N ILE A 220 -5.49 3.76 0.42
CA ILE A 220 -5.89 3.95 -0.98
C ILE A 220 -5.30 2.86 -1.88
N TYR A 221 -3.97 2.71 -1.91
CA TYR A 221 -3.33 1.78 -2.83
C TYR A 221 -3.47 0.31 -2.39
N GLU A 222 -3.13 -0.63 -3.29
CA GLU A 222 -3.26 -2.08 -3.06
C GLU A 222 -4.70 -2.51 -2.71
N GLY A 223 -5.67 -1.75 -3.24
CA GLY A 223 -7.08 -1.82 -2.90
C GLY A 223 -7.45 -0.82 -1.81
N THR A 224 -8.38 0.08 -2.12
CA THR A 224 -8.88 1.04 -1.13
C THR A 224 -9.53 0.30 0.03
N ASN A 225 -9.58 0.93 1.20
CA ASN A 225 -10.17 0.28 2.36
C ASN A 225 -11.68 -0.02 2.17
N GLN A 226 -12.38 0.61 1.22
CA GLN A 226 -13.75 0.28 0.82
C GLN A 226 -13.79 -1.00 -0.02
N VAL A 227 -12.91 -1.12 -1.01
CA VAL A 227 -12.79 -2.34 -1.83
C VAL A 227 -12.44 -3.54 -0.96
N LEU A 228 -11.54 -3.37 0.00
CA LEU A 228 -11.18 -4.45 0.93
C LEU A 228 -12.30 -4.81 1.91
N ARG A 229 -13.13 -3.85 2.33
CA ARG A 229 -14.36 -4.15 3.08
C ARG A 229 -15.34 -5.00 2.24
N ASN A 230 -15.42 -4.78 0.93
CA ASN A 230 -16.20 -5.65 0.04
C ASN A 230 -15.64 -7.08 -0.01
N VAL A 231 -14.31 -7.23 -0.04
CA VAL A 231 -13.65 -8.56 0.04
C VAL A 231 -14.00 -9.27 1.34
N ILE A 232 -13.88 -8.57 2.47
CA ILE A 232 -14.23 -9.10 3.79
C ILE A 232 -15.71 -9.52 3.81
N ALA A 233 -16.62 -8.65 3.37
CA ALA A 233 -18.06 -8.94 3.33
C ALA A 233 -18.37 -10.15 2.44
N LEU A 234 -17.72 -10.28 1.29
CA LEU A 234 -17.89 -11.42 0.40
C LEU A 234 -17.47 -12.74 1.06
N GLU A 235 -16.33 -12.75 1.74
CA GLU A 235 -15.85 -13.96 2.45
C GLU A 235 -16.71 -14.32 3.66
N LEU A 236 -17.26 -13.33 4.37
CA LEU A 236 -18.21 -13.57 5.45
C LEU A 236 -19.51 -14.21 4.94
N ARG A 237 -20.02 -13.78 3.79
CA ARG A 237 -21.23 -14.36 3.16
C ARG A 237 -21.06 -15.82 2.72
N LYS A 238 -19.82 -16.30 2.55
CA LYS A 238 -19.52 -17.69 2.17
C LYS A 238 -19.46 -18.62 3.38
N LYS A 239 -19.33 -18.10 4.60
CA LYS A 239 -19.36 -18.93 5.80
C LYS A 239 -20.77 -19.50 5.97
N LYS A 240 -20.86 -20.82 6.01
CA LYS A 240 -22.06 -21.55 6.41
C LYS A 240 -22.19 -21.55 7.93
#